data_AF-C4WXA1-F1
#
_entry.id   AF-C4WXA1-F1
#
_cell.length_a   1.000
_cell.length_b   1.000
_cell.length_c   1.000
_cell.angle_alpha   90.00
_cell.angle_beta   90.00
_cell.angle_gamma   90.00
#
_symmetry.space_group_name_H-M   'P 1'
#
loop_
_entity.id
_entity.type
_entity.pdbx_description
1 polymer ?
#
loop_
_entity_poly.entity_id
_entity_poly.type
_entity_poly.pdbx_seq_one_letter_code
_entity_poly.pdbx_strand_id
1 'polypeptide(L)'
;MAVLNIVVCTTLIVVTSLGTVQSNSIPTEIAENQWVVDAQNSIKDSLSKIESYGVENEKIKTITNEAFDTFTKFVENDLSKIIKKADDIKSERIWVLKTQLKNWSSALERLNEVSDVTEKTPDKAIGKFYMTIDYIAKEVVGFDQNYNYDSNESNEIVEELKLLLKKSVTKLVEYANSVEDQVSGISKIE
;
A
#
# COMPACT_ATOMS: atom_id res chain seq x y z
N MET A 1 -29.71 15.23 -38.82
CA MET A 1 -28.74 16.12 -38.14
C MET A 1 -29.18 16.23 -36.68
N ALA A 2 -28.43 15.85 -35.65
CA ALA A 2 -27.10 15.25 -35.54
C ALA A 2 -27.14 14.24 -34.36
N VAL A 3 -26.43 13.13 -34.54
CA VAL A 3 -26.23 12.04 -33.57
C VAL A 3 -25.12 12.47 -32.61
N LEU A 4 -25.34 12.36 -31.29
CA LEU A 4 -24.29 12.55 -30.30
C LEU A 4 -23.69 11.20 -29.90
N ASN A 5 -22.46 10.96 -30.35
CA ASN A 5 -21.62 9.84 -29.96
C ASN A 5 -21.17 10.02 -28.50
N ILE A 6 -21.51 9.07 -27.63
CA ILE A 6 -20.81 8.88 -26.35
C ILE A 6 -19.77 7.78 -26.59
N VAL A 7 -18.51 8.19 -26.64
CA VAL A 7 -17.34 7.31 -26.73
C VAL A 7 -17.10 6.73 -25.35
N VAL A 8 -17.27 5.41 -25.24
CA VAL A 8 -16.80 4.57 -24.13
C VAL A 8 -15.28 4.42 -24.29
N CYS A 9 -14.49 5.06 -23.42
CA CYS A 9 -13.05 4.81 -23.36
C CYS A 9 -12.74 3.69 -22.37
N THR A 10 -12.90 2.45 -22.84
CA THR A 10 -12.16 1.28 -22.33
C THR A 10 -10.72 1.36 -22.81
N THR A 11 -9.76 1.69 -21.93
CA THR A 11 -8.34 1.44 -22.19
C THR A 11 -7.91 0.15 -21.52
N LEU A 12 -8.18 -0.95 -22.24
CA LEU A 12 -7.37 -2.17 -22.25
C LEU A 12 -5.98 -1.79 -22.77
N ILE A 13 -4.92 -1.95 -21.97
CA ILE A 13 -3.55 -1.99 -22.49
C ILE A 13 -2.88 -3.24 -21.92
N VAL A 14 -3.00 -4.32 -22.68
CA VAL A 14 -2.03 -5.42 -22.72
C VAL A 14 -0.88 -4.92 -23.59
N VAL A 15 0.30 -4.73 -23.02
CA VAL A 15 1.55 -4.65 -23.80
C VAL A 15 2.53 -5.66 -23.22
N THR A 16 2.61 -6.78 -23.94
CA THR A 16 3.75 -7.67 -24.01
C THR A 16 4.97 -6.92 -24.55
N SER A 17 6.05 -6.83 -23.79
CA SER A 17 7.41 -6.70 -24.36
C SER A 17 8.47 -7.10 -23.34
N LEU A 18 8.92 -8.36 -23.42
CA LEU A 18 10.31 -8.70 -23.13
C LEU A 18 11.18 -7.95 -24.16
N GLY A 19 12.18 -7.18 -23.71
CA GLY A 19 13.14 -6.57 -24.63
C GLY A 19 13.98 -5.44 -24.05
N THR A 20 15.12 -5.81 -23.46
CA THR A 20 16.40 -5.08 -23.42
C THR A 20 16.50 -3.72 -22.72
N VAL A 21 17.27 -3.74 -21.63
CA VAL A 21 17.93 -2.63 -20.94
C VAL A 21 18.68 -1.74 -21.95
N GLN A 22 18.28 -0.47 -22.06
CA GLN A 22 19.18 0.60 -22.50
C GLN A 22 18.97 1.84 -21.62
N SER A 23 20.00 2.10 -20.81
CA SER A 23 20.29 3.31 -20.08
C SER A 23 19.92 4.57 -20.88
N ASN A 24 18.81 5.21 -20.52
CA ASN A 24 18.52 6.60 -20.81
C ASN A 24 17.75 7.14 -19.61
N SER A 25 18.40 8.05 -18.88
CA SER A 25 17.90 8.94 -17.82
C SER A 25 16.46 8.64 -17.35
N ILE A 26 16.38 7.90 -16.24
CA ILE A 26 15.16 7.73 -15.45
C ILE A 26 14.59 9.14 -15.15
N PRO A 27 13.35 9.46 -15.54
CA PRO A 27 12.69 10.70 -15.18
C PRO A 27 12.78 10.93 -13.66
N THR A 28 13.11 12.15 -13.24
CA THR A 28 13.37 12.51 -11.84
C THR A 28 12.21 12.13 -10.89
N GLU A 29 10.98 12.06 -11.37
CA GLU A 29 9.79 11.58 -10.63
C GLU A 29 9.82 10.07 -10.27
N ILE A 30 10.52 9.24 -11.04
CA ILE A 30 10.68 7.81 -10.73
C ILE A 30 11.72 7.61 -9.62
N ALA A 31 12.71 8.50 -9.50
CA ALA A 31 13.75 8.40 -8.47
C ALA A 31 13.18 8.65 -7.05
N GLU A 32 12.24 9.59 -6.88
CA GLU A 32 11.63 9.90 -5.57
C GLU A 32 10.72 8.79 -5.04
N ASN A 33 10.17 7.96 -5.93
CA ASN A 33 9.23 6.88 -5.59
C ASN A 33 9.81 5.47 -5.80
N GLN A 34 11.11 5.35 -6.12
CA GLN A 34 11.76 4.07 -6.35
C GLN A 34 11.61 3.10 -5.16
N TRP A 35 11.61 3.63 -3.94
CA TRP A 35 11.40 2.85 -2.71
C TRP A 35 10.02 2.16 -2.66
N VAL A 36 8.99 2.72 -3.29
CA VAL A 36 7.66 2.10 -3.40
C VAL A 36 7.70 0.96 -4.41
N VAL A 37 8.35 1.18 -5.57
CA VAL A 37 8.49 0.15 -6.62
C VAL A 37 9.32 -1.03 -6.11
N ASP A 38 10.42 -0.76 -5.40
CA ASP A 38 11.25 -1.79 -4.78
C ASP A 38 10.45 -2.58 -3.74
N ALA A 39 9.63 -1.91 -2.95
CA ALA A 39 8.74 -2.57 -1.99
C ALA A 39 7.66 -3.42 -2.68
N GLN A 40 7.03 -2.95 -3.75
CA GLN A 40 6.07 -3.73 -4.53
C GLN A 40 6.71 -5.02 -5.05
N ASN A 41 7.92 -4.93 -5.61
CA ASN A 41 8.66 -6.09 -6.10
C ASN A 41 9.03 -7.04 -4.95
N SER A 42 9.52 -6.53 -3.82
CA SER A 42 9.87 -7.36 -2.66
C SER A 42 8.65 -8.11 -2.11
N ILE A 43 7.53 -7.42 -1.89
CA ILE A 43 6.29 -8.04 -1.40
C ILE A 43 5.80 -9.11 -2.38
N LYS A 44 5.87 -8.82 -3.69
CA LYS A 44 5.52 -9.79 -4.74
C LYS A 44 6.43 -11.01 -4.71
N ASP A 45 7.74 -10.82 -4.66
CA ASP A 45 8.72 -11.90 -4.69
C ASP A 45 8.58 -12.83 -3.49
N SER A 46 8.28 -12.28 -2.30
CA SER A 46 8.07 -13.05 -1.08
C SER A 46 6.74 -13.79 -1.07
N LEU A 47 5.63 -13.10 -1.37
CA LEU A 47 4.31 -13.69 -1.20
C LEU A 47 3.87 -14.56 -2.38
N SER A 48 4.42 -14.39 -3.58
CA SER A 48 4.02 -15.17 -4.77
C SER A 48 4.41 -16.65 -4.73
N LYS A 49 5.28 -17.03 -3.79
CA LYS A 49 5.83 -18.40 -3.71
C LYS A 49 5.32 -19.19 -2.51
N ILE A 50 4.61 -18.56 -1.57
CA ILE A 50 4.28 -19.21 -0.29
C ILE A 50 3.35 -20.42 -0.46
N GLU A 51 2.46 -20.40 -1.46
CA GLU A 51 1.61 -21.55 -1.80
C GLU A 51 2.42 -22.73 -2.39
N SER A 52 3.58 -22.45 -3.02
CA SER A 52 4.43 -23.51 -3.59
C SER A 52 5.20 -24.31 -2.55
N TYR A 53 5.19 -23.87 -1.28
CA TYR A 53 5.86 -24.55 -0.18
C TYR A 53 5.08 -25.74 0.38
N GLY A 54 3.88 -26.05 -0.14
CA GLY A 54 3.12 -27.25 0.23
C GLY A 54 2.52 -27.20 1.64
N VAL A 55 2.54 -26.03 2.29
CA VAL A 55 1.91 -25.80 3.60
C VAL A 55 0.40 -25.66 3.43
N GLU A 56 -0.36 -26.18 4.40
CA GLU A 56 -1.82 -26.06 4.40
C GLU A 56 -2.29 -24.60 4.30
N ASN A 57 -3.26 -24.34 3.41
CA ASN A 57 -3.82 -23.01 3.17
C ASN A 57 -4.30 -22.32 4.45
N GLU A 58 -4.85 -23.07 5.41
CA GLU A 58 -5.30 -22.51 6.69
C GLU A 58 -4.15 -21.93 7.53
N LYS A 59 -2.99 -22.59 7.52
CA LYS A 59 -1.79 -22.10 8.22
C LYS A 59 -1.24 -20.85 7.53
N ILE A 60 -1.18 -20.86 6.20
CA ILE A 60 -0.77 -19.69 5.41
C ILE A 60 -1.70 -18.51 5.73
N LYS A 61 -3.02 -18.69 5.65
CA LYS A 61 -4.01 -17.65 6.00
C LYS A 61 -3.81 -17.10 7.40
N THR A 62 -3.57 -17.96 8.38
CA THR A 62 -3.38 -17.55 9.78
C THR A 62 -2.15 -16.65 9.90
N ILE A 63 -1.00 -17.12 9.40
CA ILE A 63 0.28 -16.39 9.46
C ILE A 63 0.17 -15.05 8.72
N THR A 64 -0.39 -15.05 7.51
CA THR A 64 -0.54 -13.84 6.71
C THR A 64 -1.46 -12.81 7.35
N ASN A 65 -2.60 -13.24 7.93
CA ASN A 65 -3.51 -12.34 8.62
C ASN A 65 -2.92 -11.79 9.91
N GLU A 66 -2.25 -12.61 10.74
CA GLU A 66 -1.61 -12.13 11.96
C GLU A 66 -0.51 -11.10 11.66
N ALA A 67 0.28 -11.33 10.60
CA ALA A 67 1.27 -10.37 10.13
C ALA A 67 0.62 -9.06 9.67
N PHE A 68 -0.48 -9.13 8.91
CA PHE A 68 -1.19 -7.96 8.43
C PHE A 68 -1.88 -7.19 9.57
N ASP A 69 -2.53 -7.88 10.52
CA ASP A 69 -3.15 -7.28 11.71
C ASP A 69 -2.11 -6.55 12.59
N THR A 70 -0.88 -7.08 12.64
CA THR A 70 0.20 -6.43 13.37
C THR A 70 0.68 -5.17 12.64
N PHE A 71 0.77 -5.24 11.31
CA PHE A 71 1.06 -4.09 10.46
C PHE A 71 0.02 -2.98 10.63
N THR A 72 -1.28 -3.29 10.54
CA THR A 72 -2.34 -2.28 10.62
C THR A 72 -2.35 -1.56 11.97
N LYS A 73 -2.21 -2.30 13.08
CA LYS A 73 -2.07 -1.70 14.43
C LYS A 73 -0.88 -0.75 14.55
N PHE A 74 0.24 -1.08 13.90
CA PHE A 74 1.42 -0.20 13.88
C PHE A 74 1.09 1.12 13.18
N VAL A 75 0.46 1.07 12.00
CA VAL A 75 0.15 2.27 11.21
C VAL A 75 -0.95 3.11 11.86
N GLU A 76 -2.02 2.48 12.35
CA GLU A 76 -3.16 3.15 13.01
C GLU A 76 -2.72 4.00 14.20
N ASN A 77 -1.78 3.50 15.01
CA ASN A 77 -1.29 4.22 16.19
C ASN A 77 -0.63 5.56 15.80
N ASP A 78 0.24 5.56 14.79
CA ASP A 78 0.92 6.79 14.38
C ASP A 78 0.01 7.68 13.53
N LEU A 79 -0.84 7.11 12.68
CA LEU A 79 -1.81 7.85 11.88
C LEU A 79 -2.82 8.61 12.77
N SER A 80 -3.31 7.98 13.84
CA SER A 80 -4.23 8.62 14.78
C SER A 80 -3.63 9.86 15.46
N LYS A 81 -2.31 9.86 15.73
CA LYS A 81 -1.59 11.02 16.28
C LYS A 81 -1.53 12.16 15.26
N ILE A 82 -1.26 11.85 13.99
CA ILE A 82 -1.21 12.83 12.90
C ILE A 82 -2.61 13.42 12.67
N ILE A 83 -3.66 12.59 12.64
CA ILE A 83 -5.06 13.04 12.52
C ILE A 83 -5.41 13.99 13.66
N LYS A 84 -5.06 13.66 14.91
CA LYS A 84 -5.35 14.52 16.05
C LYS A 84 -4.66 15.89 15.94
N LYS A 85 -3.37 15.91 15.57
CA LYS A 85 -2.64 17.16 15.32
C LYS A 85 -3.29 17.99 14.21
N ALA A 86 -3.69 17.35 13.11
CA ALA A 86 -4.38 18.03 12.03
C ALA A 86 -5.71 18.61 12.49
N ASP A 87 -6.52 17.85 13.24
CA ASP A 87 -7.81 18.29 13.76
C ASP A 87 -7.71 19.50 14.68
N ASP A 88 -6.64 19.62 15.48
CA ASP A 88 -6.37 20.76 16.36
C ASP A 88 -6.08 22.08 15.60
N ILE A 89 -5.67 22.01 14.33
CA ILE A 89 -5.45 23.20 13.50
C ILE A 89 -6.79 23.77 13.02
N LYS A 90 -7.03 25.03 13.38
CA LYS A 90 -8.23 25.82 13.02
C LYS A 90 -8.06 26.51 11.66
N SER A 91 -7.90 25.73 10.60
CA SER A 91 -7.79 26.23 9.23
C SER A 91 -8.65 25.41 8.27
N GLU A 92 -9.49 26.09 7.48
CA GLU A 92 -10.24 25.45 6.40
C GLU A 92 -9.33 25.01 5.25
N ARG A 93 -8.15 25.63 5.11
CA ARG A 93 -7.19 25.32 4.04
C ARG A 93 -6.58 23.93 4.17
N ILE A 94 -6.62 23.31 5.35
CA ILE A 94 -6.13 21.94 5.57
C ILE A 94 -7.24 20.88 5.50
N TRP A 95 -8.46 21.26 5.11
CA TRP A 95 -9.59 20.33 5.05
C TRP A 95 -9.30 19.13 4.13
N VAL A 96 -8.61 19.36 3.00
CA VAL A 96 -8.29 18.30 2.06
C VAL A 96 -7.27 17.32 2.67
N LEU A 97 -6.26 17.83 3.39
CA LEU A 97 -5.30 17.00 4.16
C LEU A 97 -6.00 16.16 5.23
N LYS A 98 -6.89 16.76 6.02
CA LYS A 98 -7.71 16.04 7.02
C LYS A 98 -8.53 14.92 6.36
N THR A 99 -9.09 15.19 5.19
CA THR A 99 -9.89 14.22 4.44
C THR A 99 -9.03 13.06 3.96
N GLN A 100 -7.83 13.33 3.43
CA GLN A 100 -6.90 12.28 3.00
C GLN A 100 -6.43 11.42 4.17
N LEU A 101 -6.08 12.01 5.32
CA LEU A 101 -5.70 11.26 6.52
C LEU A 101 -6.83 10.33 7.00
N LYS A 102 -8.08 10.81 7.00
CA LYS A 102 -9.26 10.01 7.36
C LYS A 102 -9.51 8.90 6.34
N ASN A 103 -9.38 9.19 5.05
CA ASN A 103 -9.53 8.18 3.99
C ASN A 103 -8.50 7.07 4.12
N TRP A 104 -7.24 7.41 4.44
CA TRP A 104 -6.22 6.40 4.69
C TRP A 104 -6.57 5.53 5.90
N SER A 105 -7.01 6.14 7.01
CA SER A 105 -7.43 5.40 8.20
C SER A 105 -8.57 4.43 7.87
N SER A 106 -9.60 4.88 7.15
CA SER A 106 -10.71 4.02 6.73
C SER A 106 -10.32 2.96 5.72
N ALA A 107 -9.33 3.22 4.85
CA ALA A 107 -8.82 2.23 3.91
C ALA A 107 -8.07 1.10 4.63
N LEU A 108 -7.24 1.44 5.63
CA LEU A 108 -6.55 0.46 6.47
C LEU A 108 -7.53 -0.43 7.24
N GLU A 109 -8.53 0.18 7.89
CA GLU A 109 -9.58 -0.54 8.62
C GLU A 109 -10.30 -1.52 7.70
N ARG A 110 -10.74 -1.05 6.52
CA ARG A 110 -11.40 -1.91 5.53
C ARG A 110 -10.52 -3.06 5.06
N LEU A 111 -9.25 -2.81 4.76
CA LEU A 111 -8.31 -3.85 4.34
C LEU A 111 -8.08 -4.88 5.45
N ASN A 112 -8.06 -4.44 6.71
CA ASN A 112 -7.95 -5.31 7.87
C ASN A 112 -9.21 -6.20 8.04
N GLU A 113 -10.39 -5.59 7.87
CA GLU A 113 -11.69 -6.24 7.98
C GLU A 113 -12.02 -7.19 6.83
N VAL A 114 -11.29 -7.14 5.69
CA VAL A 114 -11.46 -8.13 4.61
C VAL A 114 -11.23 -9.52 5.19
N SER A 115 -12.33 -10.22 5.43
CA SER A 115 -12.35 -11.48 6.17
C SER A 115 -12.10 -12.67 5.25
N ASP A 116 -11.20 -13.56 5.68
CA ASP A 116 -10.87 -14.81 4.99
C ASP A 116 -11.68 -16.01 5.48
N VAL A 117 -12.69 -15.79 6.33
CA VAL A 117 -13.44 -16.86 7.01
C VAL A 117 -14.14 -17.81 6.04
N THR A 118 -14.41 -17.37 4.80
CA THR A 118 -15.10 -18.16 3.79
C THR A 118 -14.23 -18.60 2.60
N GLU A 119 -12.97 -18.12 2.53
CA GLU A 119 -12.05 -18.44 1.43
C GLU A 119 -11.29 -19.73 1.69
N LYS A 120 -11.13 -20.54 0.64
CA LYS A 120 -10.35 -21.79 0.69
C LYS A 120 -8.87 -21.57 0.38
N THR A 121 -8.52 -20.47 -0.26
CA THR A 121 -7.15 -20.12 -0.66
C THR A 121 -6.65 -18.94 0.18
N PRO A 122 -5.32 -18.77 0.32
CA PRO A 122 -4.75 -17.62 1.01
C PRO A 122 -4.75 -16.32 0.18
N ASP A 123 -5.30 -16.33 -1.04
CA ASP A 123 -5.26 -15.22 -2.00
C ASP A 123 -5.71 -13.88 -1.42
N LYS A 124 -6.78 -13.87 -0.62
CA LYS A 124 -7.28 -12.64 0.00
C LYS A 124 -6.34 -12.15 1.10
N ALA A 125 -5.84 -13.05 1.96
CA ALA A 125 -4.85 -12.72 2.99
C ALA A 125 -3.61 -12.07 2.36
N ILE A 126 -3.09 -12.69 1.30
CA ILE A 126 -1.93 -12.21 0.53
C ILE A 126 -2.27 -10.88 -0.17
N GLY A 127 -3.44 -10.81 -0.78
CA GLY A 127 -3.92 -9.65 -1.53
C GLY A 127 -3.96 -8.36 -0.70
N LYS A 128 -4.16 -8.44 0.62
CA LYS A 128 -4.11 -7.29 1.53
C LYS A 128 -2.77 -6.54 1.43
N PHE A 129 -1.66 -7.26 1.34
CA PHE A 129 -0.33 -6.65 1.20
C PHE A 129 -0.19 -5.92 -0.13
N TYR A 130 -0.60 -6.55 -1.24
CA TYR A 130 -0.57 -5.94 -2.57
C TYR A 130 -1.47 -4.70 -2.67
N MET A 131 -2.70 -4.80 -2.19
CA MET A 131 -3.63 -3.67 -2.18
C MET A 131 -3.12 -2.50 -1.34
N THR A 132 -2.46 -2.79 -0.21
CA THR A 132 -1.91 -1.75 0.67
C THR A 132 -0.76 -0.99 0.02
N ILE A 133 0.21 -1.68 -0.58
CA ILE A 133 1.34 -0.99 -1.22
C ILE A 133 0.87 -0.18 -2.45
N ASP A 134 -0.10 -0.69 -3.21
CA ASP A 134 -0.71 0.03 -4.32
C ASP A 134 -1.51 1.25 -3.86
N TYR A 135 -2.18 1.16 -2.70
CA TYR A 135 -2.85 2.30 -2.08
C TYR A 135 -1.83 3.38 -1.69
N ILE A 136 -0.74 2.99 -1.00
CA ILE A 136 0.33 3.91 -0.61
C ILE A 136 0.97 4.57 -1.83
N ALA A 137 1.21 3.82 -2.92
CA ALA A 137 1.75 4.38 -4.16
C ALA A 137 0.87 5.52 -4.71
N LYS A 138 -0.45 5.34 -4.69
CA LYS A 138 -1.42 6.36 -5.14
C LYS A 138 -1.46 7.56 -4.22
N GLU A 139 -1.41 7.33 -2.90
CA GLU A 139 -1.45 8.40 -1.90
C GLU A 139 -0.16 9.25 -1.94
N VAL A 140 1.03 8.63 -2.01
CA VAL A 140 2.31 9.35 -2.11
C VAL A 140 2.32 10.29 -3.33
N VAL A 141 1.88 9.80 -4.48
CA VAL A 141 1.75 10.63 -5.70
C VAL A 141 0.66 11.70 -5.54
N GLY A 142 -0.43 11.39 -4.84
CA GLY A 142 -1.56 12.30 -4.61
C GLY A 142 -1.27 13.45 -3.64
N PHE A 143 -0.36 13.27 -2.68
CA PHE A 143 0.02 14.30 -1.71
C PHE A 143 0.96 15.36 -2.29
N ASP A 144 1.89 14.98 -3.17
CA ASP A 144 2.85 15.93 -3.74
C ASP A 144 2.25 16.80 -4.86
N GLN A 145 1.21 16.32 -5.55
CA GLN A 145 0.64 17.02 -6.71
C GLN A 145 -0.30 18.18 -6.36
N ASN A 146 -0.78 18.30 -5.12
CA ASN A 146 -1.96 19.11 -4.84
C ASN A 146 -1.79 20.29 -3.86
N TYR A 147 -0.58 20.57 -3.34
CA TYR A 147 -0.51 21.53 -2.23
C TYR A 147 0.68 22.49 -2.21
N ASN A 148 0.35 23.78 -2.36
CA ASN A 148 1.04 24.87 -1.69
C ASN A 148 0.33 25.10 -0.34
N TYR A 149 0.81 24.51 0.74
CA TYR A 149 0.31 24.88 2.06
C TYR A 149 1.02 26.16 2.53
N ASP A 150 0.25 27.25 2.61
CA ASP A 150 0.76 28.56 3.07
C ASP A 150 1.14 28.61 4.57
N SER A 151 1.05 27.50 5.33
CA SER A 151 1.37 27.46 6.75
C SER A 151 2.41 26.39 7.12
N ASN A 152 3.36 26.78 7.97
CA ASN A 152 4.39 25.88 8.51
C ASN A 152 3.79 24.63 9.19
N GLU A 153 2.65 24.80 9.88
CA GLU A 153 1.94 23.71 10.58
C GLU A 153 1.41 22.65 9.62
N SER A 154 0.95 23.06 8.43
CA SER A 154 0.47 22.11 7.41
C SER A 154 1.63 21.35 6.78
N ASN A 155 2.75 22.04 6.52
CA ASN A 155 3.97 21.41 6.02
C ASN A 155 4.52 20.37 7.00
N GLU A 156 4.47 20.64 8.30
CA GLU A 156 4.86 19.68 9.34
C GLU A 156 4.01 18.41 9.30
N ILE A 157 2.68 18.53 9.14
CA ILE A 157 1.78 17.36 9.03
C ILE A 157 2.11 16.54 7.76
N VAL A 158 2.38 17.21 6.64
CA VAL A 158 2.74 16.54 5.39
C VAL A 158 4.04 15.77 5.54
N GLU A 159 5.05 16.35 6.19
CA GLU A 159 6.32 15.66 6.44
C GLU A 159 6.15 14.48 7.40
N GLU A 160 5.34 14.62 8.47
CA GLU A 160 5.00 13.50 9.36
C GLU A 160 4.27 12.38 8.61
N LEU A 161 3.36 12.73 7.71
CA LEU A 161 2.63 11.80 6.86
C LEU A 161 3.55 11.07 5.88
N LYS A 162 4.44 11.78 5.18
CA LYS A 162 5.46 11.19 4.30
C LYS A 162 6.36 10.23 5.07
N LEU A 163 6.78 10.61 6.28
CA LEU A 163 7.59 9.76 7.15
C LEU A 163 6.82 8.50 7.57
N LEU A 164 5.54 8.63 7.91
CA LEU A 164 4.70 7.49 8.26
C LEU A 164 4.50 6.56 7.06
N LEU A 165 4.25 7.08 5.86
CA LEU A 165 4.11 6.28 4.63
C LEU A 165 5.39 5.49 4.35
N LYS A 166 6.57 6.14 4.42
CA LYS A 166 7.87 5.44 4.28
C LYS A 166 8.05 4.32 5.29
N LYS A 167 7.80 4.60 6.58
CA LYS A 167 7.87 3.59 7.65
C LYS A 167 6.87 2.46 7.43
N SER A 168 5.65 2.78 6.99
CA SER A 168 4.60 1.81 6.71
C SER A 168 5.02 0.86 5.60
N VAL A 169 5.60 1.37 4.51
CA VAL A 169 6.12 0.52 3.42
C VAL A 169 7.26 -0.37 3.89
N THR A 170 8.22 0.16 4.65
CA THR A 170 9.28 -0.67 5.23
C THR A 170 8.70 -1.80 6.09
N LYS A 171 7.74 -1.49 6.96
CA LYS A 171 7.08 -2.50 7.80
C LYS A 171 6.28 -3.50 7.00
N LEU A 172 5.58 -3.06 5.96
CA LEU A 172 4.80 -3.95 5.09
C LEU A 172 5.71 -4.96 4.38
N VAL A 173 6.89 -4.53 3.91
CA VAL A 173 7.92 -5.42 3.36
C VAL A 173 8.45 -6.38 4.42
N GLU A 174 8.81 -5.89 5.61
CA GLU A 174 9.28 -6.73 6.72
C GLU A 174 8.27 -7.84 7.08
N TYR A 175 6.98 -7.50 7.15
CA TYR A 175 5.93 -8.47 7.44
C TYR A 175 5.70 -9.44 6.27
N ALA A 176 5.78 -8.99 5.02
CA ALA A 176 5.69 -9.88 3.86
C ALA A 176 6.84 -10.91 3.84
N ASN A 177 8.07 -10.46 4.10
CA ASN A 177 9.24 -11.34 4.21
C ASN A 177 9.09 -12.32 5.39
N SER A 178 8.58 -11.83 6.53
CA SER A 178 8.33 -12.68 7.70
C SER A 178 7.29 -13.77 7.44
N VAL A 179 6.27 -13.49 6.62
CA VAL A 179 5.31 -14.52 6.17
C VAL A 179 6.02 -15.60 5.35
N GLU A 180 6.84 -15.21 4.37
CA GLU A 180 7.63 -16.16 3.57
C GLU A 180 8.55 -17.02 4.46
N ASP A 181 9.27 -16.41 5.40
CA ASP A 181 10.17 -17.11 6.32
C ASP A 181 9.42 -18.11 7.20
N GLN A 182 8.26 -17.73 7.75
CA GLN A 182 7.45 -18.61 8.60
C GLN A 182 6.86 -19.78 7.81
N VAL A 183 6.28 -19.52 6.63
CA VAL A 183 5.69 -20.58 5.79
C VAL A 183 6.77 -21.52 5.27
N SER A 184 7.89 -21.00 4.77
CA SER A 184 9.02 -21.84 4.32
C SER A 184 9.67 -22.62 5.46
N GLY A 185 9.66 -22.08 6.69
CA GLY A 185 10.09 -22.76 7.89
C GLY A 185 9.23 -23.98 8.24
N ILE A 186 7.91 -23.84 8.14
CA ILE A 186 6.95 -24.94 8.36
C ILE A 186 7.14 -26.03 7.31
N SER A 187 7.26 -25.66 6.04
CA SER A 187 7.48 -26.58 4.91
C SER A 187 8.70 -27.49 5.07
N LYS A 188 9.75 -27.04 5.76
CA LYS A 188 10.96 -27.82 5.99
C LYS A 188 10.83 -28.83 7.13
N ILE A 189 9.84 -28.66 7.99
CA ILE A 189 9.58 -29.50 9.16
C ILE A 189 8.57 -30.60 8.83
N GLU A 190 7.61 -30.30 7.95
CA GLU A 190 6.65 -31.25 7.39
C GLU A 190 7.27 -32.17 6.33
#